data_AF-A0A1C7IJK4-F1
#
_entry.id   AF-A0A1C7IJK4-F1
#
_cell.length_a   1.000
_cell.length_b   1.000
_cell.length_c   1.000
_cell.angle_alpha   90.00
_cell.angle_beta   90.00
_cell.angle_gamma   90.00
#
_symmetry.space_group_name_H-M   'P 1'
#
loop_
_entity.id
_entity.type
_entity.pdbx_description
1 polymer ?
#
loop_
_entity_poly.entity_id
_entity_poly.type
_entity_poly.pdbx_seq_one_letter_code
_entity_poly.pdbx_strand_id
1 'polypeptide(L)'
;MMRKKFKQHKTAAVAVAAALCVTAAAGTLAVYGQNAAEKQVKETAEEKLSQEEAVYIPWDEDTLYKETVENQDIVKQVCEKYGLDPNSATMKDITREMRNYEEALWLLDEMGEKPLLMEKGEGMDSLETYIGDVYAFDGGKQVLESYCREHGLHAKSARIKDLTAEDLVAIGEIAYNTSEHPKN
;
A
#
# COMPACT_ATOMS: atom_id res chain seq x y z
N MET A 1 -23.06 -5.16 -29.20
CA MET A 1 -22.36 -6.45 -29.04
C MET A 1 -22.10 -6.70 -27.56
N MET A 2 -23.16 -6.99 -26.80
CA MET A 2 -23.20 -6.78 -25.33
C MET A 2 -23.79 -7.98 -24.57
N ARG A 3 -23.70 -9.19 -25.12
CA ARG A 3 -24.37 -10.40 -24.57
C ARG A 3 -23.47 -11.63 -24.37
N LYS A 4 -22.14 -11.49 -24.42
CA LYS A 4 -21.23 -12.63 -24.17
C LYS A 4 -20.41 -12.58 -22.87
N LYS A 5 -20.36 -11.45 -22.14
CA LYS A 5 -19.61 -11.35 -20.88
C LYS A 5 -20.42 -11.69 -19.61
N PHE A 6 -21.70 -12.06 -19.71
CA PHE A 6 -22.56 -12.35 -18.55
C PHE A 6 -22.70 -13.84 -18.19
N LYS A 7 -21.91 -14.75 -18.78
CA LYS A 7 -21.99 -16.20 -18.51
C LYS A 7 -20.81 -16.83 -17.77
N GLN A 8 -19.74 -16.10 -17.47
CA GLN A 8 -18.59 -16.66 -16.73
C GLN A 8 -18.61 -16.37 -15.21
N HIS A 9 -19.52 -15.52 -14.72
CA HIS A 9 -19.63 -15.20 -13.29
C HIS A 9 -20.74 -15.94 -12.53
N LYS A 10 -21.37 -16.97 -13.12
CA LYS A 10 -22.43 -17.75 -12.44
C LYS A 10 -22.03 -19.17 -12.02
N THR A 11 -20.84 -19.65 -12.41
CA THR A 11 -20.34 -20.98 -12.05
C THR A 11 -19.27 -20.98 -10.96
N ALA A 12 -18.75 -19.82 -10.54
CA ALA A 12 -17.81 -19.72 -9.41
C ALA A 12 -18.51 -19.42 -8.05
N ALA A 13 -19.78 -19.02 -8.06
CA ALA A 13 -20.52 -18.62 -6.86
C ALA A 13 -21.28 -19.78 -6.16
N VAL A 14 -21.07 -21.04 -6.57
CA VAL A 14 -21.79 -22.22 -6.00
C VAL A 14 -20.90 -23.13 -5.15
N ALA A 15 -19.59 -22.87 -5.03
CA ALA A 15 -18.69 -23.75 -4.27
C ALA A 15 -18.35 -23.28 -2.84
N VAL A 16 -18.70 -22.06 -2.42
CA VAL A 16 -18.36 -21.54 -1.07
C VAL A 16 -19.54 -21.58 -0.08
N ALA A 17 -20.76 -21.90 -0.55
CA ALA A 17 -21.95 -21.96 0.29
C ALA A 17 -22.24 -23.34 0.94
N ALA A 18 -21.31 -24.30 0.89
CA ALA A 18 -21.54 -25.66 1.41
C ALA A 18 -20.72 -26.03 2.68
N ALA A 19 -19.93 -25.11 3.24
CA ALA A 19 -19.08 -25.41 4.40
C ALA A 19 -19.53 -24.81 5.74
N LEU A 20 -20.66 -24.07 5.79
CA LEU A 20 -21.09 -23.35 7.00
C LEU A 20 -22.32 -23.91 7.74
N CYS A 21 -22.76 -25.14 7.47
CA CYS A 21 -23.98 -25.67 8.11
C CYS A 21 -23.91 -27.14 8.56
N VAL A 22 -22.74 -27.64 9.01
CA VAL A 22 -22.71 -28.93 9.74
C VAL A 22 -21.80 -28.90 10.96
N THR A 23 -22.08 -28.01 11.92
CA THR A 23 -21.65 -28.17 13.32
C THR A 23 -22.71 -27.66 14.28
N ALA A 24 -23.95 -28.09 14.05
CA ALA A 24 -25.05 -27.93 15.01
C ALA A 24 -25.86 -29.22 15.12
N ALA A 25 -25.18 -30.35 15.35
CA ALA A 25 -25.80 -31.57 15.85
C ALA A 25 -24.74 -32.39 16.60
N ALA A 26 -24.37 -31.91 17.78
CA ALA A 26 -23.70 -32.73 18.77
C ALA A 26 -24.71 -33.77 19.29
N GLY A 27 -24.44 -35.05 19.02
CA GLY A 27 -25.21 -36.18 19.53
C GLY A 27 -24.29 -37.38 19.78
N THR A 28 -23.57 -37.33 20.89
CA THR A 28 -22.94 -38.45 21.63
C THR A 28 -21.92 -39.35 20.89
N LEU A 29 -20.62 -39.14 21.15
CA LEU A 29 -19.69 -40.08 21.84
C LEU A 29 -18.21 -39.69 21.59
N ALA A 30 -17.38 -39.86 22.63
CA ALA A 30 -15.91 -39.80 22.68
C ALA A 30 -15.24 -38.40 22.77
N VAL A 31 -15.40 -37.77 23.94
CA VAL A 31 -14.40 -36.84 24.50
C VAL A 31 -13.14 -37.64 24.80
N TYR A 32 -12.14 -37.64 23.93
CA TYR A 32 -10.71 -37.85 24.23
C TYR A 32 -9.94 -37.79 22.90
N GLY A 33 -9.64 -36.58 22.42
CA GLY A 33 -8.84 -36.38 21.20
C GLY A 33 -8.81 -34.95 20.65
N GLN A 34 -9.69 -34.06 21.12
CA GLN A 34 -9.86 -32.73 20.51
C GLN A 34 -8.69 -31.77 20.71
N ASN A 35 -7.88 -31.88 21.76
CA ASN A 35 -6.83 -30.88 22.04
C ASN A 35 -5.72 -30.81 20.98
N ALA A 36 -5.32 -31.92 20.36
CA ALA A 36 -4.25 -31.91 19.37
C ALA A 36 -4.74 -31.43 18.00
N ALA A 37 -5.97 -31.80 17.63
CA ALA A 37 -6.61 -31.36 16.40
C ALA A 37 -7.00 -29.87 16.48
N GLU A 38 -7.51 -29.40 17.62
CA GLU A 38 -7.80 -27.97 17.84
C GLU A 38 -6.52 -27.14 17.86
N LYS A 39 -5.43 -27.63 18.45
CA LYS A 39 -4.13 -26.94 18.44
C LYS A 39 -3.55 -26.85 17.04
N GLN A 40 -3.61 -27.92 16.23
CA GLN A 40 -3.14 -27.87 14.84
C GLN A 40 -4.02 -26.98 13.96
N VAL A 41 -5.34 -27.00 14.14
CA VAL A 41 -6.25 -26.11 13.40
C VAL A 41 -6.03 -24.66 13.81
N LYS A 42 -5.79 -24.40 15.09
CA LYS A 42 -5.49 -23.05 15.61
C LYS A 42 -4.12 -22.55 15.16
N GLU A 43 -3.08 -23.39 15.19
CA GLU A 43 -1.75 -23.06 14.67
C GLU A 43 -1.78 -22.88 13.14
N THR A 44 -2.53 -23.71 12.41
CA THR A 44 -2.68 -23.56 10.95
C THR A 44 -3.54 -22.33 10.59
N ALA A 45 -4.53 -21.98 11.43
CA ALA A 45 -5.32 -20.77 11.26
C ALA A 45 -4.51 -19.52 11.62
N GLU A 46 -3.72 -19.56 12.68
CA GLU A 46 -2.81 -18.48 13.09
C GLU A 46 -1.65 -18.32 12.10
N GLU A 47 -1.14 -19.39 11.48
CA GLU A 47 -0.17 -19.36 10.37
C GLU A 47 -0.80 -18.78 9.10
N LYS A 48 -2.06 -19.10 8.81
CA LYS A 48 -2.78 -18.52 7.66
C LYS A 48 -3.22 -17.07 7.88
N LEU A 49 -3.50 -16.68 9.13
CA LEU A 49 -3.79 -15.30 9.53
C LEU A 49 -2.52 -14.46 9.67
N SER A 50 -1.38 -15.07 10.04
CA SER A 50 -0.08 -14.38 10.03
C SER A 50 0.53 -14.26 8.63
N GLN A 51 0.05 -15.06 7.68
CA GLN A 51 0.34 -14.94 6.24
C GLN A 51 -0.67 -14.06 5.48
N GLU A 52 -1.67 -13.49 6.15
CA GLU A 52 -2.45 -12.37 5.60
C GLU A 52 -1.63 -11.07 5.74
N GLU A 53 -0.42 -11.07 5.18
CA GLU A 53 0.12 -9.85 4.59
C GLU A 53 -0.94 -9.37 3.59
N ALA A 54 -1.30 -8.09 3.66
CA ALA A 54 -2.21 -7.49 2.70
C ALA A 54 -1.73 -7.87 1.29
N VAL A 55 -2.48 -8.76 0.63
CA VAL A 55 -2.16 -9.16 -0.74
C VAL A 55 -2.30 -7.90 -1.58
N TYR A 56 -1.18 -7.25 -1.85
CA TYR A 56 -1.07 -6.25 -2.90
C TYR A 56 -1.46 -6.97 -4.18
N ILE A 57 -2.73 -6.85 -4.59
CA ILE A 57 -3.17 -7.38 -5.87
C ILE A 57 -2.46 -6.49 -6.89
N PRO A 58 -1.40 -6.97 -7.57
CA PRO A 58 -0.78 -6.17 -8.61
C PRO A 58 -1.87 -6.02 -9.67
N TRP A 59 -2.20 -4.78 -10.02
CA TRP A 59 -3.08 -4.52 -11.15
C TRP A 59 -2.59 -5.33 -12.36
N ASP A 60 -3.51 -5.86 -13.16
CA ASP A 60 -3.15 -6.54 -14.40
C ASP A 60 -2.28 -5.61 -15.25
N GLU A 61 -1.18 -6.11 -15.82
CA GLU A 61 -0.24 -5.35 -16.66
C GLU A 61 -0.93 -4.54 -17.76
N ASP A 62 -2.06 -5.05 -18.27
CA ASP A 62 -2.85 -4.44 -19.35
C ASP A 62 -3.90 -3.43 -18.84
N THR A 63 -4.05 -3.25 -17.53
CA THR A 63 -4.96 -2.25 -16.93
C THR A 63 -4.47 -0.86 -17.30
N LEU A 64 -5.38 0.03 -17.73
CA LEU A 64 -5.03 1.41 -18.01
C LEU A 64 -4.59 2.09 -16.72
N TYR A 65 -3.45 2.78 -16.75
CA TYR A 65 -2.88 3.46 -15.59
C TYR A 65 -3.87 4.45 -14.95
N LYS A 66 -4.60 5.20 -15.77
CA LYS A 66 -5.62 6.16 -15.28
C LYS A 66 -6.78 5.52 -14.51
N GLU A 67 -6.99 4.21 -14.63
CA GLU A 67 -8.03 3.46 -13.91
C GLU A 67 -7.56 3.01 -12.53
N THR A 68 -6.25 3.06 -12.24
CA THR A 68 -5.66 2.61 -10.97
C THR A 68 -5.39 3.75 -9.98
N VAL A 69 -5.48 5.00 -10.43
CA VAL A 69 -5.22 6.20 -9.62
C VAL A 69 -6.49 7.02 -9.53
N GLU A 70 -6.94 7.32 -8.31
CA GLU A 70 -8.22 8.02 -8.09
C GLU A 70 -8.17 9.47 -8.58
N ASN A 71 -7.09 10.20 -8.27
CA ASN A 71 -6.92 11.60 -8.67
C ASN A 71 -6.37 11.70 -10.11
N GLN A 72 -7.23 12.14 -11.03
CA GLN A 72 -6.89 12.25 -12.46
C GLN A 72 -5.92 13.41 -12.79
N ASP A 73 -5.80 14.41 -11.91
CA ASP A 73 -4.78 15.46 -12.07
C ASP A 73 -3.39 14.91 -11.76
N ILE A 74 -3.25 13.95 -10.83
CA ILE A 74 -2.00 13.22 -10.60
C ILE A 74 -1.63 12.40 -11.83
N VAL A 75 -2.58 11.62 -12.37
CA VAL A 75 -2.37 10.85 -13.62
C VAL A 75 -1.84 11.73 -14.73
N LYS A 76 -2.46 12.89 -14.94
CA LYS A 76 -2.05 13.84 -15.96
C LYS A 76 -0.61 14.33 -15.74
N GLN A 77 -0.25 14.70 -14.52
CA GLN A 77 1.10 15.20 -14.19
C GLN A 77 2.17 14.12 -14.37
N VAL A 78 1.90 12.88 -13.97
CA VAL A 78 2.80 11.75 -14.21
C VAL A 78 2.97 11.51 -15.70
N CYS A 79 1.88 11.39 -16.45
CA CYS A 79 1.93 11.17 -17.89
C CYS A 79 2.66 12.30 -18.63
N GLU A 80 2.43 13.56 -18.25
CA GLU A 80 3.10 14.73 -18.83
C GLU A 80 4.62 14.72 -18.56
N LYS A 81 5.03 14.45 -17.32
CA LYS A 81 6.45 14.41 -16.93
C LYS A 81 7.23 13.33 -17.67
N TYR A 82 6.62 12.15 -17.86
CA TYR A 82 7.29 10.98 -18.43
C TYR A 82 6.94 10.70 -19.90
N GLY A 83 6.17 11.58 -20.55
CA GLY A 83 5.84 11.45 -21.97
C GLY A 83 4.90 10.28 -22.31
N LEU A 84 3.99 9.93 -21.41
CA LEU A 84 2.98 8.89 -21.61
C LEU A 84 1.65 9.50 -22.11
N ASP A 85 0.87 8.71 -22.85
CA ASP A 85 -0.53 9.05 -23.18
C ASP A 85 -1.47 8.46 -22.11
N PRO A 86 -2.22 9.28 -21.33
CA PRO A 86 -3.10 8.79 -20.28
C PRO A 86 -4.24 7.90 -20.80
N ASN A 87 -4.53 7.89 -22.10
CA ASN A 87 -5.58 7.07 -22.69
C ASN A 87 -5.11 5.70 -23.16
N SER A 88 -3.79 5.46 -23.22
CA SER A 88 -3.23 4.18 -23.67
C SER A 88 -2.17 3.60 -22.76
N ALA A 89 -1.57 4.38 -21.86
CA ALA A 89 -0.58 3.89 -20.91
C ALA A 89 -1.22 2.84 -19.98
N THR A 90 -0.55 1.69 -19.86
CA THR A 90 -1.00 0.61 -18.98
C THR A 90 -0.06 0.47 -17.78
N MET A 91 -0.44 -0.34 -16.80
CA MET A 91 0.37 -0.60 -15.60
C MET A 91 1.74 -1.20 -15.91
N LYS A 92 1.89 -1.89 -17.05
CA LYS A 92 3.18 -2.36 -17.56
C LYS A 92 4.16 -1.24 -17.91
N ASP A 93 3.66 -0.10 -18.34
CA ASP A 93 4.48 1.05 -18.71
C ASP A 93 4.99 1.83 -17.49
N ILE A 94 4.40 1.59 -16.32
CA ILE A 94 4.65 2.35 -15.10
C ILE A 94 5.85 1.79 -14.33
N THR A 95 6.89 2.60 -14.19
CA THR A 95 8.12 2.24 -13.46
C THR A 95 8.04 2.61 -11.98
N ARG A 96 8.98 2.12 -11.17
CA ARG A 96 9.12 2.52 -9.76
C ARG A 96 9.30 4.03 -9.61
N GLU A 97 10.12 4.63 -10.47
CA GLU A 97 10.34 6.09 -10.47
C GLU A 97 9.04 6.86 -10.70
N MET A 98 8.19 6.39 -11.61
CA MET A 98 6.87 6.98 -11.86
C MET A 98 5.95 6.83 -10.65
N ARG A 99 5.95 5.66 -9.98
CA ARG A 99 5.16 5.44 -8.75
C ARG A 99 5.63 6.31 -7.59
N ASN A 100 6.95 6.49 -7.42
CA ASN A 100 7.49 7.37 -6.39
C ASN A 100 7.07 8.83 -6.64
N TYR A 101 7.06 9.27 -7.91
CA TYR A 101 6.58 10.60 -8.25
C TYR A 101 5.06 10.76 -8.07
N GLU A 102 4.26 9.74 -8.42
CA GLU A 102 2.82 9.69 -8.12
C GLU A 102 2.54 9.81 -6.62
N GLU A 103 3.26 9.05 -5.80
CA GLU A 103 3.16 9.08 -4.33
C GLU A 103 3.53 10.47 -3.79
N ALA A 104 4.58 11.09 -4.32
CA ALA A 104 4.96 12.46 -3.96
C ALA A 104 3.85 13.48 -4.28
N LEU A 105 3.19 13.35 -5.44
CA LEU A 105 2.04 14.20 -5.78
C LEU A 105 0.85 13.95 -4.85
N TRP A 106 0.58 12.69 -4.51
CA TRP A 106 -0.46 12.32 -3.56
C TRP A 106 -0.19 12.90 -2.16
N LEU A 107 1.06 12.86 -1.69
CA LEU A 107 1.46 13.46 -0.42
C LEU A 107 1.24 14.97 -0.39
N LEU A 108 1.52 15.66 -1.50
CA LEU A 108 1.26 17.10 -1.60
C LEU A 108 -0.25 17.41 -1.58
N ASP A 109 -1.06 16.61 -2.25
CA ASP A 109 -2.51 16.78 -2.37
C ASP A 109 -3.25 16.46 -1.06
N GLU A 110 -3.02 15.27 -0.50
CA GLU A 110 -3.77 14.75 0.65
C GLU A 110 -3.15 15.12 2.01
N MET A 111 -1.83 15.31 2.04
CA MET A 111 -1.07 15.49 3.28
C MET A 111 -0.33 16.84 3.34
N GLY A 112 -0.47 17.71 2.34
CA GLY A 112 0.33 18.94 2.21
C GLY A 112 0.35 19.84 3.46
N GLU A 113 -0.77 19.96 4.19
CA GLU A 113 -0.86 20.80 5.39
C GLU A 113 -0.25 20.18 6.66
N LYS A 114 0.09 18.89 6.63
CA LYS A 114 0.63 18.17 7.78
C LYS A 114 2.12 18.51 7.99
N PRO A 115 2.61 18.44 9.24
CA PRO A 115 4.00 18.74 9.54
C PRO A 115 4.94 17.67 8.97
N LEU A 116 6.21 18.03 8.76
CA LEU A 116 7.23 17.04 8.44
C LEU A 116 7.52 16.10 9.62
N LEU A 117 7.70 16.68 10.82
CA LEU A 117 8.05 15.96 12.05
C LEU A 117 6.93 16.01 13.08
N MET A 118 6.78 14.93 13.85
CA MET A 118 5.83 14.88 14.97
C MET A 118 6.34 13.95 16.07
N GLU A 119 6.45 14.46 17.31
CA GLU A 119 6.97 13.66 18.45
C GLU A 119 6.08 12.47 18.83
N LYS A 120 4.77 12.58 18.58
CA LYS A 120 3.76 11.55 18.85
C LYS A 120 2.70 11.61 17.76
N GLY A 121 2.78 10.68 16.82
CA GLY A 121 1.80 10.50 15.76
C GLY A 121 1.90 9.07 15.22
N GLU A 122 0.92 8.68 14.41
CA GLU A 122 0.89 7.37 13.76
C GLU A 122 0.38 7.52 12.32
N GLY A 123 0.74 6.59 11.43
CA GLY A 123 0.24 6.59 10.06
C GLY A 123 0.48 7.91 9.35
N MET A 124 -0.61 8.50 8.88
CA MET A 124 -0.62 9.71 8.06
C MET A 124 -0.63 11.01 8.88
N ASP A 125 -0.18 11.05 10.14
CA ASP A 125 -0.17 12.29 10.95
C ASP A 125 0.93 13.28 10.55
N SER A 126 2.05 12.79 10.04
CA SER A 126 3.20 13.57 9.59
C SER A 126 3.95 12.85 8.46
N LEU A 127 4.91 13.52 7.83
CA LEU A 127 5.78 12.84 6.86
C LEU A 127 6.66 11.78 7.54
N GLU A 128 7.18 12.10 8.73
CA GLU A 128 8.01 11.20 9.55
C GLU A 128 7.31 9.86 9.82
N THR A 129 6.08 9.92 10.31
CA THR A 129 5.29 8.72 10.64
C THR A 129 4.94 7.94 9.38
N TYR A 130 4.57 8.64 8.30
CA TYR A 130 4.23 8.00 7.03
C TYR A 130 5.41 7.22 6.44
N ILE A 131 6.58 7.85 6.29
CA ILE A 131 7.76 7.16 5.74
C ILE A 131 8.27 6.07 6.68
N GLY A 132 8.11 6.26 8.00
CA GLY A 132 8.45 5.24 8.99
C GLY A 132 7.61 3.98 8.82
N ASP A 133 6.31 4.14 8.57
CA ASP A 133 5.39 3.02 8.33
C ASP A 133 5.63 2.37 6.96
N VAL A 134 5.73 3.17 5.89
CA VAL A 134 5.99 2.67 4.52
C VAL A 134 7.29 1.87 4.47
N TYR A 135 8.34 2.40 5.08
CA TYR A 135 9.66 1.76 5.07
C TYR A 135 9.97 0.92 6.32
N ALA A 136 8.96 0.66 7.16
CA ALA A 136 9.06 -0.17 8.37
C ALA A 136 10.33 0.10 9.20
N PHE A 137 10.65 1.37 9.46
CA PHE A 137 11.88 1.78 10.14
C PHE A 137 11.72 3.05 10.99
N ASP A 138 12.50 3.15 12.06
CA ASP A 138 12.43 4.27 13.02
C ASP A 138 13.38 5.44 12.68
N GLY A 139 13.86 5.51 11.44
CA GLY A 139 14.86 6.48 10.99
C GLY A 139 14.31 7.72 10.27
N GLY A 140 12.99 7.85 10.16
CA GLY A 140 12.33 8.91 9.37
C GLY A 140 12.73 10.32 9.83
N LYS A 141 12.85 10.53 11.15
CA LYS A 141 13.28 11.82 11.71
C LYS A 141 14.66 12.25 11.21
N GLN A 142 15.64 11.35 11.28
CA GLN A 142 17.02 11.65 10.93
C GLN A 142 17.15 11.94 9.43
N VAL A 143 16.40 11.23 8.59
CA VAL A 143 16.30 11.49 7.15
C VAL A 143 15.79 12.91 6.91
N LEU A 144 14.65 13.26 7.50
CA LEU A 144 14.01 14.57 7.30
C LEU A 144 14.83 15.73 7.85
N GLU A 145 15.39 15.59 9.07
CA GLU A 145 16.26 16.61 9.66
C GLU A 145 17.53 16.84 8.84
N SER A 146 18.09 15.78 8.26
CA SER A 146 19.29 15.88 7.43
C SER A 146 18.99 16.53 6.08
N TYR A 147 17.93 16.07 5.41
CA TYR A 147 17.48 16.65 4.15
C TYR A 147 17.15 18.15 4.30
N CYS A 148 16.34 18.51 5.30
CA CYS A 148 15.97 19.89 5.54
C CYS A 148 17.19 20.79 5.80
N ARG A 149 18.17 20.30 6.58
CA ARG A 149 19.40 21.06 6.88
C ARG A 149 20.21 21.36 5.62
N GLU A 150 20.32 20.40 4.70
CA GLU A 150 21.04 20.57 3.44
C GLU A 150 20.31 21.52 2.48
N HIS A 151 18.99 21.57 2.55
CA HIS A 151 18.13 22.38 1.69
C HIS A 151 17.65 23.70 2.31
N GLY A 152 18.17 24.07 3.48
CA GLY A 152 17.84 25.35 4.14
C GLY A 152 16.43 25.44 4.73
N LEU A 153 15.78 24.30 4.97
CA LEU A 153 14.46 24.19 5.59
C LEU A 153 14.58 23.93 7.10
N HIS A 154 13.58 24.37 7.86
CA HIS A 154 13.50 24.11 9.30
C HIS A 154 12.48 23.01 9.59
N ALA A 155 12.96 21.76 9.71
CA ALA A 155 12.13 20.56 9.77
C ALA A 155 11.00 20.59 10.82
N LYS A 156 11.24 21.20 11.99
CA LYS A 156 10.24 21.27 13.08
C LYS A 156 9.04 22.19 12.80
N SER A 157 9.18 23.11 11.86
CA SER A 157 8.13 24.08 11.51
C SER A 157 7.62 23.93 10.08
N ALA A 158 8.34 23.18 9.25
CA ALA A 158 7.96 22.91 7.87
C ALA A 158 6.79 21.94 7.79
N ARG A 159 6.04 22.07 6.70
CA ARG A 159 4.94 21.20 6.30
C ARG A 159 5.29 20.46 5.02
N ILE A 160 4.54 19.42 4.69
CA ILE A 160 4.75 18.64 3.47
C ILE A 160 4.67 19.52 2.21
N LYS A 161 3.72 20.46 2.15
CA LYS A 161 3.57 21.41 1.04
C LYS A 161 4.73 22.40 0.86
N ASP A 162 5.63 22.50 1.84
CA ASP A 162 6.83 23.35 1.73
C ASP A 162 7.93 22.65 0.92
N LEU A 163 7.74 21.36 0.58
CA LEU A 163 8.58 20.55 -0.29
C LEU A 163 7.99 20.49 -1.70
N THR A 164 8.85 20.27 -2.70
CA THR A 164 8.43 19.90 -4.06
C THR A 164 8.18 18.40 -4.16
N ALA A 165 7.55 17.96 -5.25
CA ALA A 165 7.39 16.52 -5.51
C ALA A 165 8.76 15.83 -5.68
N GLU A 166 9.72 16.51 -6.31
CA GLU A 166 11.10 16.04 -6.44
C GLU A 166 11.80 15.89 -5.09
N ASP A 167 11.58 16.82 -4.15
CA ASP A 167 12.13 16.73 -2.80
C ASP A 167 11.56 15.50 -2.06
N LEU A 168 10.26 15.26 -2.18
CA LEU A 168 9.59 14.11 -1.58
C LEU A 168 10.07 12.78 -2.17
N VAL A 169 10.27 12.71 -3.49
CA VAL A 169 10.89 11.54 -4.14
C VAL A 169 12.30 11.30 -3.59
N ALA A 170 13.11 12.35 -3.46
CA ALA A 170 14.47 12.23 -2.93
C ALA A 170 14.49 11.75 -1.47
N ILE A 171 13.61 12.30 -0.62
CA ILE A 171 13.44 11.87 0.77
C ILE A 171 13.02 10.40 0.83
N GLY A 172 12.06 9.98 0.01
CA GLY A 172 11.60 8.60 -0.09
C GLY A 172 12.73 7.64 -0.47
N GLU A 173 13.54 7.99 -1.47
CA GLU A 173 14.71 7.19 -1.87
C GLU A 173 15.77 7.11 -0.76
N ILE A 174 16.04 8.20 -0.03
CA ILE A 174 16.96 8.17 1.11
C ILE A 174 16.42 7.26 2.22
N ALA A 175 15.13 7.37 2.54
CA ALA A 175 14.48 6.53 3.54
C ALA A 175 14.50 5.06 3.12
N TYR A 176 14.13 4.75 1.87
CA TYR A 176 14.23 3.41 1.30
C TYR A 176 15.65 2.86 1.43
N ASN A 177 16.67 3.60 1.02
CA ASN A 177 18.07 3.17 1.08
C ASN A 177 18.61 3.01 2.50
N THR A 178 18.08 3.77 3.46
CA THR A 178 18.47 3.71 4.87
C THR A 178 17.76 2.58 5.62
N SER A 179 16.55 2.21 5.19
CA SER A 179 15.78 1.13 5.80
C SER A 179 16.33 -0.26 5.46
N GLU A 180 16.05 -1.23 6.32
CA GLU A 180 16.35 -2.65 6.10
C GLU A 180 15.39 -3.34 5.12
N HIS A 181 14.52 -2.59 4.42
CA HIS A 181 13.61 -3.16 3.43
C HIS A 181 14.36 -3.95 2.36
N PRO A 182 13.83 -5.09 1.89
CA PRO A 182 14.40 -5.84 0.78
C PRO A 182 14.68 -4.94 -0.43
N LYS A 183 15.92 -5.00 -0.91
CA LYS A 183 16.39 -4.29 -2.10
C LYS A 183 16.32 -5.25 -3.27
N ASN A 184 15.30 -5.09 -4.11
CA ASN A 184 15.09 -5.91 -5.31
C ASN A 184 15.50 -5.16 -6.57
#